data_AF-A0A091C338-F1
#
_entry.id   AF-A0A091C338-F1
#
_cell.length_a   1.000
_cell.length_b   1.000
_cell.length_c   1.000
_cell.angle_alpha   90.00
_cell.angle_beta   90.00
_cell.angle_gamma   90.00
#
_symmetry.space_group_name_H-M   'P 1'
#
loop_
_entity.id
_entity.type
_entity.pdbx_description
1 polymer ?
#
loop_
_entity_poly.entity_id
_entity_poly.type
_entity_poly.pdbx_seq_one_letter_code
_entity_poly.pdbx_strand_id
1 'polypeptide(L)' 'MSHALKQVEKLCDKTIWMHYGGVREFGPTTEIMAHYKEFIRWFKKLSKKEQKNIKYNKKKSKRILH' A
#
# COMPACT_ATOMS: atom_id res chain seq x y z
N MET A 1 2.79 -7.98 11.95
CA MET A 1 2.51 -9.38 11.59
C MET A 1 2.56 -9.50 10.06
N SER A 2 3.69 -9.93 9.50
CA SER A 2 3.92 -9.97 8.04
C SER A 2 4.26 -11.38 7.54
N HIS A 3 3.54 -12.39 8.03
CA HIS A 3 3.72 -13.79 7.60
C HIS A 3 2.53 -14.37 6.81
N ALA A 4 1.39 -13.66 6.75
CA ALA A 4 0.13 -14.20 6.22
C ALA A 4 -0.15 -13.81 4.75
N LEU A 5 0.68 -13.00 4.08
CA LEU A 5 0.43 -12.53 2.71
C LEU A 5 0.21 -13.69 1.72
N LYS A 6 1.01 -14.75 1.82
CA LYS A 6 0.86 -15.96 1.00
C LYS A 6 -0.40 -16.76 1.32
N GLN A 7 -0.91 -16.68 2.56
CA GLN A 7 -2.16 -17.35 2.94
C GLN A 7 -3.37 -16.56 2.43
N VAL A 8 -3.35 -15.23 2.51
CA VAL A 8 -4.40 -14.36 1.93
C VAL A 8 -4.49 -14.58 0.41
N GLU A 9 -3.35 -14.75 -0.27
CA GLU A 9 -3.29 -15.04 -1.72
C GLU A 9 -3.98 -16.36 -2.10
N LYS A 10 -4.03 -17.35 -1.19
CA LYS A 10 -4.68 -18.66 -1.42
C LYS A 10 -6.12 -18.73 -0.92
N LEU A 11 -6.52 -17.87 0.01
CA LEU A 11 -7.82 -17.97 0.68
C LEU A 11 -8.87 -16.98 0.13
N CYS A 12 -8.44 -15.91 -0.54
CA CYS A 12 -9.32 -14.82 -0.97
C CYS A 12 -9.24 -14.60 -2.49
N ASP A 13 -10.38 -14.62 -3.18
CA ASP A 13 -10.47 -14.31 -4.61
C ASP A 13 -10.29 -12.82 -4.90
N LYS A 14 -10.70 -11.97 -3.96
CA LYS A 14 -10.60 -10.50 -4.05
C LYS A 14 -9.90 -9.92 -2.83
N THR A 15 -9.04 -8.92 -3.04
CA THR A 15 -8.29 -8.23 -2.00
C THR A 15 -8.53 -6.73 -2.09
N ILE A 16 -8.73 -6.10 -0.92
CA ILE A 16 -8.77 -4.65 -0.79
C ILE A 16 -7.38 -4.17 -0.37
N TRP A 17 -6.77 -3.33 -1.21
CA TRP A 17 -5.57 -2.59 -0.83
C TRP A 17 -5.96 -1.28 -0.15
N MET A 18 -5.71 -1.22 1.15
CA MET A 18 -5.96 -0.02 1.95
C MET A 18 -4.65 0.75 2.20
N HIS A 19 -4.66 2.05 1.95
CA HIS A 19 -3.49 2.92 2.08
C HIS A 19 -3.86 4.21 2.83
N TYR A 20 -3.28 4.40 4.02
CA TYR A 20 -3.49 5.58 4.89
C TYR A 20 -4.95 5.89 5.29
N GLY A 21 -5.79 4.86 5.34
CA GLY A 21 -7.20 4.96 5.72
C GLY A 21 -8.14 5.26 4.56
N GLY A 22 -7.64 5.23 3.32
CA GLY A 22 -8.47 5.17 2.10
C GLY A 22 -8.28 3.84 1.39
N VAL A 23 -9.33 3.35 0.75
CA VAL A 23 -9.23 2.24 -0.21
C VAL A 23 -8.50 2.77 -1.43
N ARG A 24 -7.35 2.17 -1.73
CA ARG A 24 -6.56 2.53 -2.92
C ARG A 24 -7.01 1.71 -4.12
N GLU A 25 -7.28 0.44 -3.91
CA GLU A 25 -7.66 -0.48 -4.98
C GLU A 25 -8.40 -1.69 -4.40
N PHE A 26 -9.36 -2.22 -5.16
CA PHE A 26 -10.10 -3.43 -4.80
C PHE A 26 -10.31 -4.26 -6.06
N GLY A 27 -9.93 -5.53 -6.01
CA GLY A 27 -9.98 -6.38 -7.20
C GLY A 27 -9.45 -7.78 -6.94
N PRO A 28 -9.19 -8.56 -8.00
CA PRO A 28 -8.59 -9.89 -7.90
C PRO A 28 -7.30 -9.85 -7.08
N THR A 29 -7.15 -10.80 -6.17
CA THR A 29 -5.99 -10.82 -5.26
C THR A 29 -4.66 -10.86 -6.00
N THR A 30 -4.58 -11.57 -7.13
CA THR A 30 -3.37 -11.65 -7.98
C THR A 30 -2.94 -10.29 -8.53
N GLU A 31 -3.87 -9.50 -9.06
CA GLU A 31 -3.62 -8.15 -9.60
C GLU A 31 -3.19 -7.19 -8.50
N ILE A 32 -3.96 -7.16 -7.40
CA ILE A 32 -3.69 -6.27 -6.26
C ILE A 32 -2.32 -6.61 -5.62
N MET A 33 -1.97 -7.90 -5.52
CA MET A 33 -0.67 -8.32 -5.01
C MET A 33 0.47 -7.96 -5.96
N ALA A 34 0.26 -8.01 -7.28
CA ALA A 34 1.26 -7.56 -8.25
C ALA A 34 1.54 -6.06 -8.09
N HIS A 35 0.50 -5.22 -8.08
CA HIS A 35 0.61 -3.78 -7.87
C HIS A 35 1.24 -3.44 -6.52
N TYR A 36 0.88 -4.17 -5.46
CA TYR A 36 1.46 -4.00 -4.14
C TYR A 36 2.95 -4.35 -4.10
N LYS A 37 3.38 -5.44 -4.76
CA LYS A 37 4.79 -5.84 -4.87
C LYS A 37 5.60 -4.78 -5.63
N GLU A 38 5.06 -4.26 -6.73
CA GLU A 38 5.69 -3.16 -7.48
C GLU A 38 5.81 -1.89 -6.64
N PHE A 39 4.74 -1.51 -5.92
CA PHE A 39 4.76 -0.38 -5.01
C PHE A 39 5.82 -0.54 -3.92
N ILE A 40 5.96 -1.73 -3.31
CA ILE A 40 7.03 -1.99 -2.33
C ILE A 40 8.41 -1.86 -2.98
N ARG A 41 8.61 -2.42 -4.18
CA ARG A 41 9.92 -2.33 -4.88
C ARG A 41 10.27 -0.89 -5.18
N TRP A 42 9.33 -0.10 -5.70
CA TRP A 42 9.50 1.33 -5.92
C TRP A 42 9.77 2.06 -4.60
N PHE A 43 8.99 1.80 -3.55
CA PHE A 43 9.14 2.46 -2.26
C PHE A 43 10.48 2.13 -1.58
N LYS A 44 10.96 0.90 -1.72
CA LYS A 44 12.29 0.49 -1.25
C LYS A 44 13.43 1.13 -2.03
N LYS A 45 13.23 1.45 -3.32
CA LYS A 45 14.21 2.18 -4.15
C LYS A 45 14.33 3.66 -3.74
N LEU A 46 13.30 4.24 -3.13
CA LEU A 46 13.35 5.61 -2.66
C LEU A 46 14.35 5.79 -1.51
N SER A 47 15.05 6.91 -1.52
CA SER A 47 15.97 7.27 -0.43
C SER A 47 15.19 7.55 0.87
N LYS A 48 15.84 7.34 2.02
CA LYS A 48 15.23 7.60 3.35
C LYS A 48 14.61 9.00 3.47
N LYS A 49 15.19 9.99 2.78
CA LYS A 49 14.69 11.38 2.72
C LYS A 49 13.37 11.48 1.95
N GLU A 50 13.26 10.82 0.81
CA GLU A 50 12.04 10.77 -0.01
C GLU A 50 10.91 9.99 0.68
N GLN A 51 11.25 8.86 1.31
CA GLN A 51 10.28 8.10 2.12
C GLN A 51 9.70 8.95 3.26
N LYS A 52 10.55 9.72 3.95
CA LYS A 52 10.11 10.69 4.98
C LYS A 52 9.21 11.77 4.37
N ASN A 53 9.57 12.29 3.20
CA ASN A 53 8.83 13.37 2.55
C ASN A 53 7.44 12.92 2.09
N ILE A 54 7.31 11.72 1.51
CA ILE A 54 6.00 11.12 1.16
C ILE A 54 5.13 10.98 2.41
N LYS A 55 5.71 10.51 3.52
CA LYS A 55 5.00 10.32 4.79
C LYS A 55 4.57 11.66 5.39
N TYR A 56 5.40 12.70 5.26
CA TYR A 56 5.13 14.06 5.74
C TYR A 56 4.07 14.77 4.88
N ASN A 57 4.22 14.74 3.56
CA ASN A 57 3.33 15.42 2.62
C ASN A 57 1.91 14.85 2.68
N LYS A 58 1.76 13.52 2.82
CA LYS A 58 0.44 12.88 3.03
C LYS A 58 -0.19 13.21 4.39
N LYS A 59 0.61 13.37 5.46
CA LYS A 59 0.11 13.86 6.77
C LYS A 59 -0.43 15.28 6.67
N LYS A 60 0.22 16.14 5.86
CA LYS A 60 -0.22 17.52 5.62
C LYS A 60 -1.53 17.57 4.82
N SER A 61 -1.67 16.73 3.79
CA SER A 61 -2.90 16.64 2.99
C SER A 61 -4.13 16.23 3.82
N LYS A 62 -3.95 15.40 4.85
CA LYS A 62 -5.03 14.99 5.78
C LYS A 62 -5.44 16.09 6.77
N ARG A 63 -4.63 17.14 6.90
CA ARG A 63 -4.83 18.25 7.85
C ARG A 63 -5.49 19.47 7.21
N ILE A 64 -5.57 19.53 5.89
CA ILE A 64 -6.19 20.63 5.12
C ILE A 64 -7.67 20.34 4.84
N LEU A 65 -8.13 19.11 5.08
CA LEU A 65 -9.54 18.71 4.90
C LEU A 65 -10.35 18.79 6.21
N HIS A 66 -9.88 19.51 7.22
CA HIS A 66 -10.58 19.70 8.48
C HIS A 66 -10.63 21.18 8.83
#